data_AF-A0A9X2ENA5-F1
#
_entry.id   AF-A0A9X2ENA5-F1
#
_cell.length_a   1.000
_cell.length_b   1.000
_cell.length_c   1.000
_cell.angle_alpha   90.00
_cell.angle_beta   90.00
_cell.angle_gamma   90.00
#
_symmetry.space_group_name_H-M   'P 1'
#
loop_
_entity.id
_entity.type
_entity.pdbx_description
1 polymer ?
#
loop_
_entity_poly.entity_id
_entity_poly.type
_entity_poly.pdbx_seq_one_letter_code
_entity_poly.pdbx_strand_id
1 'polypeptide(L)'
;MFIKELWADNGGEPERLLSSLRHYLDKFSLLPELVYVVSAGEANVLQERPVVEFIADLEEAGHDIHFVGSACASFHAAVLSYSKTAKDDALVLNLELGKERQQECLDSLGVGTKLDQDGLDVFVGVSASWLCRDYSDTHLCQISSCDILSQAPSLSGAPDLVKNIKQMVSAFKSRETRIVSFDIQSKWAKGLLKGFSAEEKILWLPSIEENGWHYLSIKPLMEIVNYYLKQERTDLWLLTLGGGGRVGCLKIDCPSPSYPGLLSRLVNVETLSLEDAYVDFNSAQLMADTLDQDHLPHIREALRYPKSIYRGRHNQVFDWVLNTVSWRALLDGQGARHG
;
A
#
# COMPACT_ATOMS: atom_id res chain seq x y z
N MET A 1 -17.03 -3.36 6.70
CA MET A 1 -16.28 -2.17 6.33
C MET A 1 -16.62 -1.88 4.90
N PHE A 2 -16.89 -0.62 4.59
CA PHE A 2 -17.35 -0.18 3.28
C PHE A 2 -16.43 0.92 2.77
N ILE A 3 -16.30 1.01 1.45
CA ILE A 3 -15.70 2.15 0.77
C ILE A 3 -16.85 3.06 0.34
N LYS A 4 -16.97 4.21 0.99
CA LYS A 4 -17.98 5.22 0.69
C LYS A 4 -17.62 6.02 -0.55
N GLU A 5 -16.36 6.42 -0.65
CA GLU A 5 -15.81 7.22 -1.73
C GLU A 5 -14.45 6.65 -2.14
N LEU A 6 -14.15 6.70 -3.43
CA LEU A 6 -12.88 6.26 -4.00
C LEU A 6 -12.50 7.15 -5.17
N TRP A 7 -11.28 7.66 -5.12
CA TRP A 7 -10.67 8.41 -6.21
C TRP A 7 -9.19 8.10 -6.31
N ALA A 8 -8.69 8.06 -7.54
CA ALA A 8 -7.28 7.86 -7.83
C ALA A 8 -6.87 8.67 -9.06
N ASP A 9 -5.65 9.19 -9.03
CA ASP A 9 -5.00 9.90 -10.12
C ASP A 9 -3.53 9.46 -10.19
N ASN A 10 -2.98 9.43 -11.40
CA ASN A 10 -1.66 8.87 -11.62
C ASN A 10 -0.92 9.56 -12.77
N GLY A 11 0.39 9.32 -12.80
CA GLY A 11 1.33 9.96 -13.71
C GLY A 11 1.55 11.45 -13.42
N GLY A 12 2.70 11.98 -13.83
CA GLY A 12 3.07 13.39 -13.65
C GLY A 12 3.81 13.67 -12.34
N GLU A 13 4.05 14.96 -12.10
CA GLU A 13 4.88 15.45 -11.01
C GLU A 13 4.15 15.51 -9.67
N PRO A 14 4.87 15.46 -8.53
CA PRO A 14 4.28 15.45 -7.20
C PRO A 14 3.28 16.59 -6.93
N GLU A 15 3.61 17.82 -7.31
CA GLU A 15 2.77 18.99 -7.08
C GLU A 15 1.45 18.90 -7.84
N ARG A 16 1.47 18.39 -9.07
CA ARG A 16 0.25 18.20 -9.87
C ARG A 16 -0.65 17.17 -9.22
N LEU A 17 -0.09 16.02 -8.82
CA LEU A 17 -0.83 14.94 -8.16
C LEU A 17 -1.43 15.40 -6.82
N LEU A 18 -0.65 16.08 -5.98
CA LEU A 18 -1.13 16.63 -4.71
C LEU A 18 -2.19 17.72 -4.91
N SER A 19 -2.04 18.58 -5.94
CA SER A 19 -3.06 19.56 -6.28
C SER A 19 -4.37 18.90 -6.74
N SER A 20 -4.31 17.84 -7.55
CA SER A 20 -5.49 17.05 -7.93
C SER A 20 -6.16 16.44 -6.71
N LEU A 21 -5.37 15.88 -5.78
CA LEU A 21 -5.88 15.29 -4.54
C LEU A 21 -6.56 16.33 -3.66
N ARG A 22 -5.93 17.49 -3.41
CA ARG A 22 -6.55 18.61 -2.67
C ARG A 22 -7.88 19.00 -3.30
N HIS A 23 -7.90 19.22 -4.61
CA HIS A 23 -9.13 19.57 -5.32
C HIS A 23 -10.23 18.50 -5.22
N TYR A 24 -9.86 17.22 -5.14
CA TYR A 24 -10.82 16.15 -4.86
C TYR A 24 -11.37 16.24 -3.43
N LEU A 25 -10.50 16.43 -2.44
CA LEU A 25 -10.87 16.52 -1.02
C LEU A 25 -11.71 17.78 -0.70
N ASP A 26 -11.46 18.91 -1.36
CA ASP A 26 -12.20 20.17 -1.19
C ASP A 26 -13.69 20.07 -1.57
N LYS A 27 -14.11 18.99 -2.24
CA LYS A 27 -15.51 18.74 -2.58
C LYS A 27 -16.34 18.32 -1.36
N PHE A 28 -15.69 17.90 -0.28
CA PHE A 28 -16.35 17.47 0.95
C PHE A 28 -16.34 18.60 1.97
N SER A 29 -17.51 18.87 2.57
CA SER A 29 -17.63 19.89 3.62
C SER A 29 -16.98 19.45 4.94
N LEU A 30 -16.90 18.14 5.17
CA LEU A 30 -16.26 17.51 6.32
C LEU A 30 -15.54 16.26 5.84
N LEU A 31 -14.28 16.12 6.22
CA LEU A 31 -13.49 14.91 6.04
C LEU A 31 -13.45 14.11 7.37
N PRO A 32 -13.20 12.79 7.33
CA PRO A 32 -12.97 11.99 8.53
C PRO A 32 -11.89 12.61 9.43
N GLU A 33 -12.10 12.54 10.75
CA GLU A 33 -11.09 12.98 11.72
C GLU A 33 -9.83 12.12 11.61
N LEU A 34 -10.00 10.80 11.44
CA LEU A 34 -8.90 9.85 11.30
C LEU A 34 -8.43 9.76 9.84
N VAL A 35 -7.15 10.01 9.61
CA VAL A 35 -6.51 9.90 8.30
C VAL A 35 -5.34 8.92 8.37
N TYR A 36 -5.36 7.89 7.53
CA TYR A 36 -4.21 7.03 7.29
C TYR A 36 -3.45 7.53 6.06
N VAL A 37 -2.18 7.85 6.22
CA VAL A 37 -1.27 8.08 5.11
C VAL A 37 -0.46 6.81 4.88
N VAL A 38 -0.38 6.37 3.62
CA VAL A 38 0.32 5.15 3.25
C VAL A 38 1.18 5.34 2.00
N SER A 39 2.32 4.64 1.96
CA SER A 39 3.17 4.50 0.77
C SER A 39 3.85 3.13 0.77
N ALA A 40 4.16 2.60 -0.41
CA ALA A 40 5.00 1.41 -0.55
C ALA A 40 6.48 1.71 -0.27
N GLY A 41 6.91 2.96 -0.47
CA GLY A 41 8.24 3.47 -0.15
C GLY A 41 8.46 3.74 1.35
N GLU A 42 7.50 3.41 2.21
CA GLU A 42 7.55 3.72 3.65
C GLU A 42 7.82 5.23 3.86
N ALA A 43 8.60 5.59 4.89
CA ALA A 43 8.96 6.98 5.19
C ALA A 43 9.79 7.67 4.07
N ASN A 44 10.27 6.93 3.05
CA ASN A 44 11.05 7.53 1.96
C ASN A 44 10.23 8.55 1.15
N VAL A 45 8.90 8.38 1.07
CA VAL A 45 8.01 9.36 0.40
C VAL A 45 8.05 10.73 1.06
N LEU A 46 8.40 10.80 2.35
CA LEU A 46 8.48 12.05 3.11
C LEU A 46 9.72 12.88 2.77
N GLN A 47 10.64 12.34 1.97
CA GLN A 47 11.74 13.12 1.39
C GLN A 47 11.25 14.11 0.32
N GLU A 48 10.04 13.91 -0.20
CA GLU A 48 9.37 14.88 -1.04
C GLU A 48 8.74 15.97 -0.18
N ARG A 49 9.37 17.15 -0.15
CA ARG A 49 8.89 18.30 0.61
C ARG A 49 7.39 18.60 0.40
N PRO A 50 6.84 18.60 -0.84
CA PRO A 50 5.41 18.83 -1.06
C PRO A 50 4.50 17.83 -0.34
N VAL A 51 4.97 16.60 -0.11
CA VAL A 51 4.23 15.56 0.62
C VAL A 51 4.11 15.92 2.09
N VAL A 52 5.21 16.30 2.72
CA VAL A 52 5.22 16.70 4.14
C VAL A 52 4.39 17.97 4.35
N GLU A 53 4.49 18.94 3.45
CA GLU A 53 3.64 20.15 3.47
C GLU A 53 2.16 19.79 3.37
N PHE A 54 1.78 18.89 2.46
CA PHE A 54 0.41 18.42 2.34
C PHE A 54 -0.11 17.72 3.61
N ILE A 55 0.70 16.86 4.23
CA ILE A 55 0.29 16.16 5.45
C ILE A 55 0.19 17.14 6.63
N ALA A 56 1.12 18.08 6.75
CA ALA A 56 1.09 19.11 7.79
C ALA A 56 -0.16 19.99 7.68
N ASP A 57 -0.60 20.34 6.48
CA ASP A 57 -1.84 21.10 6.29
C ASP A 57 -3.08 20.33 6.77
N LEU A 58 -3.10 19.00 6.61
CA LEU A 58 -4.18 18.16 7.14
C LEU A 58 -4.14 18.09 8.67
N GLU A 59 -2.96 17.92 9.27
CA GLU A 59 -2.81 17.98 10.74
C GLU A 59 -3.32 19.32 11.30
N GLU A 60 -2.95 20.44 10.67
CA GLU A 60 -3.36 21.78 11.08
C GLU A 60 -4.86 22.06 10.89
N ALA A 61 -5.49 21.36 9.94
CA ALA A 61 -6.94 21.33 9.78
C ALA A 61 -7.65 20.49 10.88
N GLY A 62 -6.89 19.85 11.77
CA GLY A 62 -7.40 19.12 12.94
C GLY A 62 -7.57 17.61 12.72
N HIS A 63 -6.94 17.04 11.70
CA HIS A 63 -6.98 15.60 11.44
C HIS A 63 -5.96 14.82 12.29
N ASP A 64 -6.37 13.64 12.77
CA ASP A 64 -5.52 12.66 13.44
C ASP A 64 -4.83 11.79 12.37
N ILE A 65 -3.55 12.06 12.10
CA ILE A 65 -2.79 11.45 11.01
C ILE A 65 -1.97 10.26 11.51
N HIS A 66 -2.17 9.09 10.89
CA HIS A 66 -1.42 7.87 11.15
C HIS A 66 -0.67 7.43 9.90
N PHE A 67 0.65 7.29 9.96
CA PHE A 67 1.45 6.80 8.84
C PHE A 67 1.66 5.29 8.97
N VAL A 68 0.95 4.50 8.16
CA VAL A 68 0.94 3.03 8.28
C VAL A 68 1.31 2.37 6.97
N GLY A 69 1.82 1.13 7.03
CA GLY A 69 2.19 0.46 5.80
C GLY A 69 2.67 -0.97 5.93
N SER A 70 2.82 -1.60 4.76
CA SER A 70 3.40 -2.92 4.56
C SER A 70 3.77 -3.09 3.07
N ALA A 71 4.76 -2.32 2.60
CA ALA A 71 5.19 -2.29 1.20
C ALA A 71 4.01 -2.00 0.25
N CYS A 72 3.95 -2.65 -0.92
CA CYS A 72 2.84 -2.48 -1.86
C CYS A 72 1.48 -2.94 -1.31
N ALA A 73 1.43 -3.63 -0.15
CA ALA A 73 0.19 -3.93 0.55
C ALA A 73 -0.23 -2.84 1.55
N SER A 74 0.33 -1.63 1.51
CA SER A 74 0.01 -0.59 2.52
C SER A 74 -1.45 -0.16 2.58
N PHE A 75 -2.23 -0.22 1.48
CA PHE A 75 -3.70 -0.03 1.58
C PHE A 75 -4.36 -1.11 2.47
N HIS A 76 -3.89 -2.36 2.38
CA HIS A 76 -4.36 -3.44 3.24
C HIS A 76 -3.97 -3.16 4.69
N ALA A 77 -2.78 -2.62 4.93
CA ALA A 77 -2.34 -2.23 6.25
C ALA A 77 -3.25 -1.14 6.86
N ALA A 78 -3.65 -0.13 6.09
CA ALA A 78 -4.63 0.87 6.54
C ALA A 78 -6.01 0.25 6.86
N VAL A 79 -6.52 -0.65 6.02
CA VAL A 79 -7.77 -1.39 6.28
C VAL A 79 -7.66 -2.20 7.59
N LEU A 80 -6.55 -2.89 7.80
CA LEU A 80 -6.29 -3.68 9.01
C LEU A 80 -6.13 -2.79 10.25
N SER A 81 -5.41 -1.67 10.15
CA SER A 81 -5.29 -0.69 11.23
C SER A 81 -6.64 -0.11 11.60
N TYR A 82 -7.41 0.33 10.60
CA TYR A 82 -8.74 0.88 10.80
C TYR A 82 -9.67 -0.12 11.48
N SER A 83 -9.57 -1.41 11.14
CA SER A 83 -10.39 -2.46 11.75
C SER A 83 -10.25 -2.54 13.27
N LYS A 84 -9.12 -2.08 13.83
CA LYS A 84 -8.83 -2.08 15.27
C LYS A 84 -9.28 -0.82 16.01
N THR A 85 -9.70 0.22 15.31
CA THR A 85 -10.16 1.47 15.95
C THR A 85 -11.64 1.40 16.29
N ALA A 86 -12.12 2.38 17.05
CA ALA A 86 -13.56 2.60 17.29
C ALA A 86 -14.14 3.77 16.48
N LYS A 87 -13.33 4.39 15.61
CA LYS A 87 -13.77 5.52 14.77
C LYS A 87 -14.78 5.02 13.72
N ASP A 88 -15.77 5.85 13.40
CA ASP A 88 -16.87 5.53 12.47
C ASP A 88 -16.44 5.60 11.01
N ASP A 89 -15.51 6.52 10.73
CA ASP A 89 -14.88 6.69 9.45
C ASP A 89 -13.36 6.87 9.54
N ALA A 90 -12.71 6.65 8.40
CA ALA A 90 -11.32 6.97 8.17
C ALA A 90 -11.10 7.36 6.70
N LEU A 91 -10.23 8.33 6.46
CA LEU A 91 -9.71 8.63 5.13
C LEU A 91 -8.37 7.92 4.94
N VAL A 92 -8.22 7.16 3.86
CA VAL A 92 -6.94 6.54 3.50
C VAL A 92 -6.37 7.27 2.29
N LEU A 93 -5.19 7.84 2.46
CA LEU A 93 -4.44 8.54 1.43
C LEU A 93 -3.22 7.70 1.04
N ASN A 94 -3.21 7.17 -0.17
CA ASN A 94 -2.01 6.55 -0.73
C ASN A 94 -1.23 7.62 -1.48
N LEU A 95 0.00 7.86 -1.04
CA LEU A 95 0.90 8.85 -1.63
C LEU A 95 2.09 8.10 -2.22
N GLU A 96 2.07 7.88 -3.55
CA GLU A 96 3.15 7.21 -4.27
C GLU A 96 3.81 8.22 -5.20
N LEU A 97 4.57 9.13 -4.58
CA LEU A 97 5.17 10.31 -5.19
C LEU A 97 6.70 10.17 -5.17
N GLY A 98 7.40 10.97 -5.99
CA GLY A 98 8.86 10.92 -6.11
C GLY A 98 9.32 9.66 -6.84
N LYS A 99 9.12 9.61 -8.17
CA LYS A 99 9.40 8.41 -8.99
C LYS A 99 10.79 7.85 -8.74
N GLU A 100 11.81 8.71 -8.75
CA GLU A 100 13.21 8.30 -8.61
C GLU A 100 13.45 7.61 -7.26
N ARG A 101 12.98 8.20 -6.15
CA ARG A 101 13.13 7.65 -4.79
C ARG A 101 12.41 6.31 -4.61
N GLN A 102 11.20 6.20 -5.16
CA GLN A 102 10.45 4.96 -5.15
C GLN A 102 11.16 3.89 -6.01
N GLN A 103 11.74 4.30 -7.14
CA GLN A 103 12.50 3.40 -8.01
C GLN A 103 13.76 2.90 -7.32
N GLU A 104 14.48 3.73 -6.57
CA GLU A 104 15.63 3.33 -5.75
C GLU A 104 15.25 2.26 -4.73
N CYS A 105 14.05 2.33 -4.14
CA CYS A 105 13.55 1.29 -3.25
C CYS A 105 13.45 -0.06 -4.00
N LEU A 106 12.86 -0.09 -5.21
CA LEU A 106 12.80 -1.31 -6.02
C LEU A 106 14.18 -1.80 -6.47
N ASP A 107 15.04 -0.86 -6.88
CA ASP A 107 16.39 -1.15 -7.34
C ASP A 107 17.25 -1.75 -6.21
N SER A 108 17.10 -1.25 -4.98
CA SER A 108 17.78 -1.78 -3.78
C SER A 108 17.39 -3.23 -3.46
N LEU A 109 16.22 -3.65 -3.91
CA LEU A 109 15.66 -4.99 -3.74
C LEU A 109 15.97 -5.92 -4.92
N GLY A 110 16.56 -5.40 -5.99
CA GLY A 110 16.89 -6.19 -7.18
C GLY A 110 15.71 -6.45 -8.12
N VAL A 111 14.60 -5.72 -7.96
CA VAL A 111 13.38 -5.92 -8.76
C VAL A 111 13.05 -4.75 -9.68
N GLY A 112 13.83 -3.65 -9.60
CA GLY A 112 13.63 -2.45 -10.38
C GLY A 112 14.22 -2.52 -11.79
N THR A 113 14.67 -1.38 -12.32
CA THR A 113 15.03 -1.22 -13.75
C THR A 113 16.53 -1.22 -14.03
N LYS A 114 17.39 -1.33 -13.01
CA LYS A 114 18.84 -1.47 -13.20
C LYS A 114 19.18 -2.76 -13.97
N LEU A 115 20.39 -2.79 -14.53
CA LEU A 115 20.91 -3.94 -15.26
C LEU A 115 20.78 -5.24 -14.43
N ASP A 116 20.36 -6.32 -15.10
CA ASP A 116 20.13 -7.66 -14.52
C ASP A 116 19.00 -7.78 -13.48
N GLN A 117 18.20 -6.73 -13.29
CA GLN A 117 17.01 -6.76 -12.43
C GLN A 117 15.73 -7.18 -13.18
N ASP A 118 14.63 -7.30 -12.45
CA ASP A 118 13.37 -7.84 -12.99
C ASP A 118 12.64 -6.87 -13.96
N GLY A 119 12.87 -5.56 -13.84
CA GLY A 119 12.37 -4.53 -14.75
C GLY A 119 11.08 -3.84 -14.29
N LEU A 120 10.75 -3.84 -13.00
CA LEU A 120 9.61 -3.07 -12.49
C LEU A 120 9.93 -1.58 -12.51
N ASP A 121 9.15 -0.82 -13.27
CA ASP A 121 9.26 0.64 -13.38
C ASP A 121 8.14 1.31 -12.59
N VAL A 122 8.51 2.19 -11.66
CA VAL A 122 7.54 2.91 -10.83
C VAL A 122 6.61 3.76 -11.68
N PHE A 123 5.32 3.63 -11.39
CA PHE A 123 4.26 4.48 -11.87
C PHE A 123 3.64 5.24 -10.70
N VAL A 124 4.01 6.52 -10.58
CA VAL A 124 3.58 7.40 -9.48
C VAL A 124 2.09 7.70 -9.53
N GLY A 125 1.52 7.97 -8.37
CA GLY A 125 0.12 8.37 -8.24
C GLY A 125 -0.28 8.74 -6.83
N VAL A 126 -1.53 9.16 -6.71
CA VAL A 126 -2.20 9.40 -5.43
C VAL A 126 -3.61 8.83 -5.47
N SER A 127 -4.13 8.47 -4.30
CA SER A 127 -5.54 8.09 -4.17
C SER A 127 -6.09 8.46 -2.80
N ALA A 128 -7.40 8.63 -2.76
CA ALA A 128 -8.19 8.83 -1.55
C ALA A 128 -9.30 7.78 -1.48
N SER A 129 -9.41 7.11 -0.34
CA SER A 129 -10.50 6.17 -0.06
C SER A 129 -11.14 6.52 1.28
N TRP A 130 -12.47 6.67 1.30
CA TRP A 130 -13.22 6.90 2.54
C TRP A 130 -13.76 5.56 3.04
N LEU A 131 -13.23 5.08 4.17
CA LEU A 131 -13.68 3.86 4.82
C LEU A 131 -14.72 4.18 5.90
N CYS A 132 -15.77 3.36 5.99
CA CYS A 132 -16.80 3.48 7.02
C CYS A 132 -17.24 2.11 7.54
N ARG A 133 -17.86 2.10 8.73
CA ARG A 133 -18.38 0.89 9.38
C ARG A 133 -19.82 0.59 9.02
N ASP A 134 -20.64 1.63 9.02
CA ASP A 134 -22.07 1.50 8.79
C ASP A 134 -22.39 1.23 7.34
N TYR A 135 -23.51 0.57 7.12
CA TYR A 135 -24.02 0.31 5.78
C TYR A 135 -24.79 1.53 5.24
N SER A 136 -24.66 1.76 3.93
CA SER A 136 -25.51 2.67 3.15
C SER A 136 -25.65 2.11 1.74
N ASP A 137 -26.83 2.26 1.15
CA ASP A 137 -27.10 1.95 -0.26
C ASP A 137 -26.22 2.77 -1.23
N THR A 138 -25.66 3.88 -0.77
CA THR A 138 -24.81 4.77 -1.56
C THR A 138 -23.33 4.38 -1.53
N HIS A 139 -22.92 3.41 -0.72
CA HIS A 139 -21.52 2.98 -0.67
C HIS A 139 -21.10 2.32 -1.98
N LEU A 140 -19.85 2.55 -2.39
CA LEU A 140 -19.31 2.03 -3.64
C LEU A 140 -19.16 0.52 -3.57
N CYS A 141 -18.52 0.02 -2.52
CA CYS A 141 -18.30 -1.40 -2.32
C CYS A 141 -18.09 -1.77 -0.84
N GLN A 142 -18.13 -3.06 -0.55
CA GLN A 142 -17.88 -3.64 0.77
C GLN A 142 -16.54 -4.36 0.78
N ILE A 143 -15.71 -4.12 1.80
CA ILE A 143 -14.52 -4.93 2.07
C ILE A 143 -14.92 -6.03 3.04
N SER A 144 -15.03 -7.27 2.58
CA SER A 144 -15.45 -8.39 3.43
C SER A 144 -14.31 -9.21 4.01
N SER A 145 -13.15 -9.18 3.37
CA SER A 145 -11.94 -9.83 3.87
C SER A 145 -10.72 -8.98 3.56
N CYS A 146 -9.79 -8.90 4.52
CA CYS A 146 -8.49 -8.29 4.30
C CYS A 146 -7.42 -9.05 5.09
N ASP A 147 -6.34 -9.42 4.42
CA ASP A 147 -5.17 -10.04 5.03
C ASP A 147 -3.90 -9.67 4.26
N ILE A 148 -2.76 -9.71 4.95
CA ILE A 148 -1.41 -9.66 4.39
C ILE A 148 -0.73 -10.97 4.76
N LEU A 149 -0.66 -11.88 3.81
CA LEU A 149 0.04 -13.15 3.97
C LEU A 149 1.55 -12.92 3.85
N SER A 150 2.35 -13.73 4.54
CA SER A 150 3.82 -13.56 4.61
C SER A 150 4.49 -14.92 4.44
N GLN A 151 5.53 -14.95 3.61
CA GLN A 151 6.38 -16.10 3.38
C GLN A 151 7.28 -16.32 4.60
N ALA A 152 7.20 -17.51 5.21
CA ALA A 152 8.13 -17.91 6.28
C ALA A 152 9.57 -18.06 5.74
N PRO A 153 10.61 -17.84 6.58
CA PRO A 153 12.01 -18.03 6.18
C PRO A 153 12.41 -19.51 6.18
N SER A 154 11.67 -20.35 5.45
CA SER A 154 11.89 -21.79 5.32
C SER A 154 11.81 -22.24 3.86
N LEU A 155 12.30 -23.45 3.57
CA LEU A 155 12.17 -24.07 2.25
C LEU A 155 10.69 -24.29 1.85
N SER A 156 9.80 -24.47 2.83
CA SER A 156 8.36 -24.59 2.60
C SER A 156 7.64 -23.25 2.50
N GLY A 157 8.31 -22.12 2.79
CA GLY A 157 7.65 -20.83 2.97
C GLY A 157 6.84 -20.37 1.75
N ALA A 158 7.39 -20.51 0.54
CA ALA A 158 6.68 -20.15 -0.69
C ALA A 158 5.52 -21.12 -1.01
N PRO A 159 5.71 -22.46 -0.94
CA PRO A 159 4.59 -23.41 -1.00
C PRO A 159 3.47 -23.15 0.02
N ASP A 160 3.83 -22.85 1.27
CA ASP A 160 2.88 -22.57 2.35
C ASP A 160 2.11 -21.26 2.08
N LEU A 161 2.79 -20.24 1.56
CA LEU A 161 2.15 -19.00 1.11
C LEU A 161 1.13 -19.27 0.00
N VAL A 162 1.49 -20.03 -1.03
CA VAL A 162 0.57 -20.42 -2.11
C VAL A 162 -0.65 -21.17 -1.54
N LYS A 163 -0.42 -22.14 -0.63
CA LYS A 163 -1.49 -22.89 0.02
C LYS A 163 -2.43 -21.96 0.79
N ASN A 164 -1.91 -20.99 1.53
CA ASN A 164 -2.70 -20.01 2.27
C ASN A 164 -3.53 -19.12 1.33
N ILE A 165 -2.98 -18.67 0.20
CA ILE A 165 -3.73 -17.91 -0.81
C ILE A 165 -4.88 -18.78 -1.34
N LYS A 166 -4.61 -20.03 -1.74
CA LYS A 166 -5.64 -20.97 -2.23
C LYS A 166 -6.76 -21.18 -1.22
N GLN A 167 -6.42 -21.42 0.04
CA GLN A 167 -7.40 -21.59 1.12
C GLN A 167 -8.27 -20.35 1.29
N MET A 168 -7.66 -19.16 1.22
CA MET A 168 -8.39 -17.90 1.36
C MET A 168 -9.36 -17.68 0.20
N VAL A 169 -8.90 -17.76 -1.05
CA VAL A 169 -9.77 -17.52 -2.20
C VAL A 169 -10.84 -18.60 -2.36
N SER A 170 -10.58 -19.83 -1.93
CA SER A 170 -11.55 -20.94 -1.99
C SER A 170 -12.62 -20.89 -0.90
N ALA A 171 -12.30 -20.38 0.30
CA ALA A 171 -13.26 -20.29 1.41
C ALA A 171 -14.48 -19.40 1.09
N PHE A 172 -14.33 -18.50 0.13
CA PHE A 172 -15.38 -17.56 -0.30
C PHE A 172 -15.79 -17.74 -1.75
N LYS A 173 -15.54 -18.92 -2.33
CA LYS A 173 -15.79 -19.16 -3.74
C LYS A 173 -17.29 -19.26 -4.01
N SER A 174 -17.90 -18.15 -4.44
CA SER A 174 -19.14 -18.19 -5.22
C SER A 174 -18.79 -18.47 -6.69
N ARG A 175 -19.79 -18.82 -7.52
CA ARG A 175 -19.57 -18.98 -8.97
C ARG A 175 -19.24 -17.66 -9.67
N GLU A 176 -19.52 -16.54 -9.02
CA GLU A 176 -19.44 -15.20 -9.61
C GLU A 176 -18.19 -14.44 -9.16
N THR A 177 -17.60 -14.79 -8.02
CA THR A 177 -16.38 -14.11 -7.53
C THR A 177 -15.20 -14.33 -8.48
N ARG A 178 -14.60 -13.22 -8.95
CA ARG A 178 -13.40 -13.23 -9.80
C ARG A 178 -12.16 -12.92 -8.98
N ILE A 179 -10.99 -13.37 -9.45
CA ILE A 179 -9.70 -13.12 -8.79
C ILE A 179 -8.84 -12.28 -9.71
N VAL A 180 -8.44 -11.09 -9.29
CA VAL A 180 -7.45 -10.27 -9.97
C VAL A 180 -6.06 -10.74 -9.55
N SER A 181 -5.26 -11.09 -10.56
CA SER A 181 -3.94 -11.69 -10.38
C SER A 181 -2.97 -10.73 -9.69
N PHE A 182 -2.06 -11.28 -8.88
CA PHE A 182 -0.89 -10.55 -8.38
C PHE A 182 0.27 -10.53 -9.37
N ASP A 183 0.06 -10.99 -10.61
CA ASP A 183 1.13 -11.09 -11.61
C ASP A 183 1.74 -9.71 -11.90
N ILE A 184 3.07 -9.65 -11.88
CA ILE A 184 3.87 -8.48 -12.19
C ILE A 184 5.13 -8.94 -12.92
N GLN A 185 5.90 -8.00 -13.47
CA GLN A 185 7.20 -8.31 -14.06
C GLN A 185 8.25 -8.60 -12.96
N SER A 186 8.07 -9.69 -12.22
CA SER A 186 9.04 -10.18 -11.23
C SER A 186 9.18 -11.70 -11.28
N LYS A 187 10.42 -12.19 -11.15
CA LYS A 187 10.73 -13.63 -11.06
C LYS A 187 9.99 -14.29 -9.89
N TRP A 188 9.82 -13.58 -8.78
CA TRP A 188 9.12 -14.10 -7.62
C TRP A 188 7.62 -14.29 -7.88
N ALA A 189 6.98 -13.32 -8.54
CA ALA A 189 5.57 -13.42 -8.96
C ALA A 189 5.34 -14.65 -9.85
N LYS A 190 6.18 -14.81 -10.90
CA LYS A 190 6.15 -15.97 -11.79
C LYS A 190 6.41 -17.28 -11.03
N GLY A 191 7.28 -17.26 -10.02
CA GLY A 191 7.54 -18.39 -9.13
C GLY A 191 6.30 -18.82 -8.34
N LEU A 192 5.59 -17.88 -7.71
CA LEU A 192 4.37 -18.17 -6.95
C LEU A 192 3.23 -18.67 -7.87
N LEU A 193 3.07 -18.09 -9.06
CA LEU A 193 2.02 -18.47 -10.03
C LEU A 193 2.15 -19.90 -10.55
N LYS A 194 3.34 -20.50 -10.49
CA LYS A 194 3.55 -21.93 -10.79
C LYS A 194 2.88 -22.85 -9.78
N GLY A 195 2.60 -22.36 -8.58
CA GLY A 195 1.87 -23.09 -7.56
C GLY A 195 0.36 -23.24 -7.84
N PHE A 196 -0.16 -22.58 -8.87
CA PHE A 196 -1.57 -22.62 -9.29
C PHE A 196 -1.72 -23.34 -10.64
N SER A 197 -2.71 -24.23 -10.74
CA SER A 197 -3.03 -24.96 -11.97
C SER A 197 -3.66 -24.04 -13.03
N ALA A 198 -3.72 -24.50 -14.28
CA ALA A 198 -4.36 -23.75 -15.35
C ALA A 198 -5.87 -23.57 -15.09
N GLU A 199 -6.52 -24.62 -14.56
CA GLU A 199 -7.94 -24.63 -14.20
C GLU A 199 -8.24 -23.66 -13.04
N GLU A 200 -7.32 -23.54 -12.08
CA GLU A 200 -7.46 -22.57 -10.99
C GLU A 200 -7.40 -21.12 -11.51
N LYS A 201 -6.58 -20.87 -12.55
CA LYS A 201 -6.33 -19.54 -13.11
C LYS A 201 -7.25 -19.14 -14.26
N ILE A 202 -8.05 -20.06 -14.81
CA ILE A 202 -8.83 -19.82 -16.04
C ILE A 202 -9.81 -18.64 -15.93
N LEU A 203 -10.30 -18.34 -14.72
CA LEU A 203 -11.22 -17.23 -14.45
C LEU A 203 -10.52 -16.01 -13.81
N TRP A 204 -9.20 -16.05 -13.67
CA TRP A 204 -8.47 -14.92 -13.09
C TRP A 204 -8.43 -13.76 -14.09
N LEU A 205 -8.65 -12.58 -13.56
CA LEU A 205 -8.45 -11.31 -14.25
C LEU A 205 -6.95 -10.99 -14.28
N PRO A 206 -6.46 -10.39 -15.38
CA PRO A 206 -5.08 -9.93 -15.46
C PRO A 206 -4.82 -8.83 -14.43
N SER A 207 -3.56 -8.69 -14.04
CA SER A 207 -3.08 -7.57 -13.21
C SER A 207 -2.90 -6.34 -14.10
N ILE A 208 -3.18 -5.15 -13.57
CA ILE A 208 -2.89 -3.89 -14.29
C ILE A 208 -1.38 -3.61 -14.45
N GLU A 209 -0.53 -4.44 -13.84
CA GLU A 209 0.93 -4.31 -13.79
C GLU A 209 1.66 -5.33 -14.69
N GLU A 210 0.94 -6.04 -15.56
CA GLU A 210 1.53 -7.09 -16.42
C GLU A 210 2.55 -6.56 -17.44
N ASN A 211 2.53 -5.25 -17.68
CA ASN A 211 3.39 -4.55 -18.64
C ASN A 211 4.64 -3.89 -18.00
N GLY A 212 4.95 -4.21 -16.74
CA GLY A 212 6.14 -3.73 -16.05
C GLY A 212 5.95 -2.43 -15.26
N TRP A 213 4.83 -1.72 -15.47
CA TRP A 213 4.46 -0.58 -14.62
C TRP A 213 4.05 -1.05 -13.23
N HIS A 214 4.63 -0.44 -12.19
CA HIS A 214 4.35 -0.76 -10.82
C HIS A 214 3.61 0.39 -10.11
N TYR A 215 2.35 0.12 -9.74
CA TYR A 215 1.43 1.09 -9.11
C TYR A 215 1.51 1.06 -7.58
N LEU A 216 2.52 0.36 -7.03
CA LEU A 216 2.86 0.39 -5.60
C LEU A 216 1.62 0.06 -4.74
N SER A 217 1.33 0.84 -3.69
CA SER A 217 0.17 0.58 -2.82
C SER A 217 -1.18 1.04 -3.38
N ILE A 218 -1.18 1.75 -4.52
CA ILE A 218 -2.40 2.23 -5.19
C ILE A 218 -3.02 1.14 -6.07
N LYS A 219 -2.26 0.09 -6.43
CA LYS A 219 -2.74 -1.04 -7.24
C LYS A 219 -4.15 -1.54 -6.88
N PRO A 220 -4.46 -1.96 -5.63
CA PRO A 220 -5.78 -2.49 -5.31
C PRO A 220 -6.91 -1.51 -5.61
N LEU A 221 -6.67 -0.21 -5.44
CA LEU A 221 -7.66 0.84 -5.70
C LEU A 221 -7.92 1.03 -7.19
N MET A 222 -6.86 1.01 -8.00
CA MET A 222 -6.97 1.06 -9.46
C MET A 222 -7.67 -0.19 -10.01
N GLU A 223 -7.46 -1.35 -9.40
CA GLU A 223 -8.16 -2.58 -9.77
C GLU A 223 -9.64 -2.56 -9.39
N ILE A 224 -10.01 -1.96 -8.25
CA ILE A 224 -11.43 -1.69 -7.93
C ILE A 224 -12.05 -0.80 -9.01
N VAL A 225 -11.39 0.31 -9.36
CA VAL A 225 -11.89 1.20 -10.41
C VAL A 225 -12.04 0.46 -11.74
N ASN A 226 -11.05 -0.33 -12.14
CA ASN A 226 -11.02 -0.98 -13.45
C ASN A 226 -12.01 -2.15 -13.57
N TYR A 227 -12.04 -3.03 -12.58
CA TYR A 227 -12.79 -4.28 -12.65
C TYR A 227 -14.15 -4.21 -11.95
N TYR A 228 -14.27 -3.47 -10.84
CA TYR A 228 -15.52 -3.41 -10.07
C TYR A 228 -16.42 -2.25 -10.52
N LEU A 229 -15.85 -1.04 -10.65
CA LEU A 229 -16.65 0.16 -10.93
C LEU A 229 -16.94 0.36 -12.43
N LYS A 230 -15.99 0.02 -13.32
CA LYS A 230 -16.11 0.27 -14.78
C LYS A 230 -16.70 -0.89 -15.58
N GLN A 231 -16.56 -2.13 -15.13
CA GLN A 231 -17.00 -3.31 -15.89
C GLN A 231 -18.37 -3.79 -15.39
N GLU A 232 -18.37 -4.63 -14.36
CA GLU A 232 -19.58 -5.18 -13.74
C GLU A 232 -19.30 -5.30 -12.24
N ARG A 233 -20.23 -4.84 -11.40
CA ARG A 233 -20.12 -4.89 -9.93
C ARG A 233 -20.22 -6.33 -9.44
N THR A 234 -19.18 -7.10 -9.70
CA THR A 234 -19.05 -8.51 -9.37
C THR A 234 -18.04 -8.64 -8.24
N ASP A 235 -18.27 -9.54 -7.29
CA ASP A 235 -17.34 -9.77 -6.19
C ASP A 235 -15.92 -10.05 -6.71
N LEU A 236 -14.92 -9.42 -6.11
CA LEU A 236 -13.51 -9.54 -6.50
C LEU A 236 -12.64 -9.95 -5.32
N TRP A 237 -11.70 -10.85 -5.59
CA TRP A 237 -10.47 -10.95 -4.83
C TRP A 237 -9.38 -10.17 -5.54
N LEU A 238 -8.76 -9.23 -4.84
CA LEU A 238 -7.62 -8.46 -5.33
C LEU A 238 -6.37 -8.98 -4.62
N LEU A 239 -5.38 -9.42 -5.40
CA LEU A 239 -4.13 -9.95 -4.87
C LEU A 239 -3.00 -8.97 -5.18
N THR A 240 -2.30 -8.50 -4.15
CA THR A 240 -1.20 -7.53 -4.30
C THR A 240 0.11 -8.13 -3.81
N LEU A 241 1.11 -8.18 -4.68
CA LEU A 241 2.44 -8.65 -4.29
C LEU A 241 3.19 -7.53 -3.56
N GLY A 242 3.65 -7.79 -2.34
CA GLY A 242 4.35 -6.83 -1.51
C GLY A 242 5.79 -7.25 -1.21
N GLY A 243 6.67 -6.27 -1.03
CA GLY A 243 8.05 -6.48 -0.64
C GLY A 243 8.22 -7.32 0.64
N GLY A 244 9.37 -7.98 0.73
CA GLY A 244 9.72 -8.83 1.88
C GLY A 244 8.99 -10.18 1.95
N GLY A 245 8.39 -10.63 0.84
CA GLY A 245 7.74 -11.93 0.76
C GLY A 245 6.27 -11.91 1.15
N ARG A 246 5.55 -10.81 0.89
CA ARG A 246 4.15 -10.64 1.30
C ARG A 246 3.16 -10.67 0.14
N VAL A 247 1.94 -11.11 0.41
CA VAL A 247 0.81 -11.00 -0.52
C VAL A 247 -0.38 -10.42 0.23
N GLY A 248 -0.80 -9.21 -0.16
CA GLY A 248 -2.07 -8.63 0.24
C GLY A 248 -3.21 -9.37 -0.45
N CYS A 249 -4.27 -9.67 0.29
CA CYS A 249 -5.48 -10.27 -0.20
C CYS A 249 -6.67 -9.46 0.30
N LEU A 250 -7.44 -8.90 -0.63
CA LEU A 250 -8.59 -8.05 -0.35
C LEU A 250 -9.82 -8.58 -1.07
N LYS A 251 -10.90 -8.85 -0.34
CA LYS A 251 -12.19 -9.24 -0.91
C LYS A 251 -13.12 -8.03 -0.96
N ILE A 252 -13.56 -7.70 -2.17
CA ILE A 252 -14.53 -6.66 -2.47
C ILE A 252 -15.84 -7.33 -2.86
N ASP A 253 -16.92 -6.97 -2.19
CA ASP A 253 -18.26 -7.47 -2.45
C ASP A 253 -19.22 -6.32 -2.75
N CYS A 254 -20.38 -6.66 -3.32
CA CYS A 254 -21.54 -5.79 -3.30
C CYS A 254 -21.94 -5.40 -1.86
N PRO A 255 -22.18 -4.11 -1.58
CA PRO A 255 -22.66 -3.66 -0.27
C PRO A 255 -23.94 -4.38 0.15
N SER A 256 -23.98 -4.89 1.37
CA SER A 256 -25.15 -5.55 1.93
C SER A 256 -25.42 -5.11 3.38
N PRO A 257 -26.69 -4.91 3.77
CA PRO A 257 -27.05 -4.62 5.16
C PRO A 257 -26.85 -5.85 6.07
N SER A 258 -26.81 -7.07 5.51
CA SER A 258 -26.62 -8.31 6.27
C SER A 258 -25.15 -8.68 6.46
N TYR A 259 -24.26 -7.70 6.34
CA TYR A 259 -22.83 -7.89 6.37
C TYR A 259 -22.34 -8.26 7.79
N PRO A 260 -21.65 -9.40 7.98
CA PRO A 260 -21.27 -9.89 9.31
C PRO A 260 -20.06 -9.18 9.92
N GLY A 261 -19.38 -8.29 9.20
CA GLY A 261 -18.12 -7.68 9.63
C GLY A 261 -16.92 -8.08 8.78
N LEU A 262 -15.81 -7.37 8.98
CA LEU A 262 -14.56 -7.63 8.25
C LEU A 262 -13.93 -8.91 8.77
N LEU A 263 -13.58 -9.81 7.87
CA LEU A 263 -12.84 -11.03 8.20
C LEU A 263 -11.34 -10.79 7.98
N SER A 264 -10.56 -10.96 9.04
CA SER A 264 -9.10 -10.87 9.02
C SER A 264 -8.49 -11.80 10.07
N ARG A 265 -7.26 -12.27 9.83
CA ARG A 265 -6.44 -12.86 10.89
C ARG A 265 -6.02 -11.81 11.92
N LEU A 266 -5.40 -12.28 13.02
CA LEU A 266 -4.78 -11.43 14.03
C LEU A 266 -3.82 -10.42 13.37
N VAL A 267 -4.04 -9.14 13.65
CA VAL A 267 -3.22 -8.03 13.15
C VAL A 267 -2.05 -7.78 14.09
N ASN A 268 -0.83 -7.89 13.57
CA ASN A 268 0.41 -7.60 14.27
C ASN A 268 0.82 -6.18 13.94
N VAL A 269 0.81 -5.30 14.94
CA VAL A 269 1.23 -3.90 14.77
C VAL A 269 2.59 -3.73 15.40
N GLU A 270 3.52 -3.14 14.67
CA GLU A 270 4.81 -2.71 15.19
C GLU A 270 4.90 -1.20 15.07
N THR A 271 5.02 -0.55 16.23
CA THR A 271 5.23 0.89 16.33
C THR A 271 6.70 1.19 16.10
N LEU A 272 6.96 2.10 15.16
CA LEU A 272 8.29 2.54 14.76
C LEU A 272 8.38 4.07 14.90
N SER A 273 9.57 4.59 15.13
CA SER A 273 9.84 6.03 15.10
C SER A 273 9.83 6.51 13.65
N LEU A 274 8.97 7.49 13.33
CA LEU A 274 8.96 8.10 12.01
C LEU A 274 10.21 8.95 11.80
N GLU A 275 10.67 9.63 12.85
CA GLU A 275 11.87 10.46 12.84
C GLU A 275 13.12 9.63 12.52
N ASP A 276 13.26 8.44 13.13
CA ASP A 276 14.40 7.55 12.87
C ASP A 276 14.37 7.05 11.43
N ALA A 277 13.20 6.62 10.94
CA ALA A 277 13.04 6.17 9.56
C ALA A 277 13.37 7.30 8.57
N TYR A 278 12.94 8.52 8.85
CA TYR A 278 13.23 9.70 8.05
C TYR A 278 14.73 10.01 8.01
N VAL A 279 15.43 9.91 9.14
CA VAL A 279 16.89 10.08 9.24
C VAL A 279 17.64 8.97 8.50
N ASP A 280 17.19 7.71 8.61
CA ASP A 280 17.79 6.57 7.91
C ASP A 280 17.77 6.80 6.38
N PHE A 281 16.62 7.18 5.81
CA PHE A 281 16.52 7.47 4.36
C PHE A 281 17.33 8.69 3.93
N ASN A 282 17.33 9.76 4.72
CA ASN A 282 18.18 10.93 4.45
C ASN A 282 19.67 10.60 4.42
N SER A 283 20.11 9.78 5.37
CA SER A 283 21.51 9.39 5.47
C SER A 283 21.93 8.56 4.25
N ALA A 284 21.06 7.67 3.78
CA ALA A 284 21.27 6.93 2.54
C ALA A 284 21.36 7.86 1.32
N GLN A 285 20.48 8.87 1.22
CA GLN A 285 20.51 9.83 0.11
C GLN A 285 21.80 10.66 0.10
N LEU A 286 22.25 11.14 1.26
CA LEU A 286 23.46 11.96 1.37
C LEU A 286 24.71 11.23 0.82
N MET A 287 24.75 9.90 0.96
CA MET A 287 25.84 9.07 0.41
C MET A 287 25.87 9.10 -1.12
N ALA A 288 24.72 9.13 -1.78
CA ALA A 288 24.64 9.30 -3.23
C ALA A 288 25.12 10.70 -3.64
N ASP A 289 24.50 11.73 -3.05
CA ASP A 289 24.63 13.10 -3.52
C ASP A 289 26.01 13.71 -3.22
N THR A 290 26.64 13.32 -2.10
CA THR A 290 27.88 13.95 -1.61
C THR A 290 29.11 13.07 -1.78
N LEU A 291 28.95 11.74 -1.71
CA LEU A 291 30.08 10.81 -1.66
C LEU A 291 30.27 10.00 -2.95
N ASP A 292 29.35 10.08 -3.92
CA ASP A 292 29.33 9.27 -5.15
C ASP A 292 29.48 7.76 -4.85
N GLN A 293 28.86 7.33 -3.75
CA GLN A 293 28.88 5.94 -3.29
C GLN A 293 27.61 5.23 -3.69
N ASP A 294 27.69 3.90 -3.88
CA ASP A 294 26.51 3.06 -4.07
C ASP A 294 25.64 3.09 -2.81
N HIS A 295 24.55 3.86 -2.85
CA HIS A 295 23.65 4.09 -1.72
C HIS A 295 22.52 3.06 -1.61
N LEU A 296 22.29 2.24 -2.64
CA LEU A 296 21.20 1.27 -2.65
C LEU A 296 21.22 0.29 -1.45
N PRO A 297 22.38 -0.21 -0.97
CA PRO A 297 22.42 -1.03 0.23
C PRO A 297 21.88 -0.29 1.47
N HIS A 298 22.11 1.02 1.56
CA HIS A 298 21.64 1.85 2.68
C HIS A 298 20.13 2.10 2.59
N ILE A 299 19.59 2.30 1.39
CA ILE A 299 18.13 2.35 1.16
C ILE A 299 17.48 1.03 1.60
N ARG A 300 18.08 -0.11 1.25
CA ARG A 300 17.58 -1.43 1.66
C ARG A 300 17.56 -1.63 3.17
N GLU A 301 18.57 -1.12 3.89
CA GLU A 301 18.63 -1.23 5.35
C GLU A 301 17.64 -0.30 6.07
N ALA A 302 17.34 0.87 5.48
CA ALA A 302 16.31 1.79 5.96
C ALA A 302 14.91 1.17 5.86
N LEU A 303 14.63 0.44 4.76
CA LEU A 303 13.35 -0.25 4.55
C LEU A 303 13.09 -1.32 5.64
N ARG A 304 11.87 -1.33 6.18
CA ARG A 304 11.47 -2.24 7.26
C ARG A 304 10.93 -3.55 6.73
N TYR A 305 10.05 -3.51 5.73
CA TYR A 305 9.42 -4.72 5.21
C TYR A 305 10.38 -5.82 4.72
N PRO A 306 11.60 -5.57 4.18
CA PRO A 306 12.49 -6.64 3.73
C PRO A 306 13.15 -7.43 4.87
N LYS A 307 13.17 -6.88 6.10
CA LYS A 307 13.93 -7.45 7.22
C LYS A 307 13.41 -8.84 7.59
N SER A 308 14.34 -9.78 7.74
CA SER A 308 14.06 -11.21 7.94
C SER A 308 13.21 -11.49 9.19
N ILE A 309 13.35 -10.66 10.22
CA ILE A 309 12.60 -10.75 11.48
C ILE A 309 11.08 -10.65 11.31
N TYR A 310 10.61 -10.09 10.19
CA TYR A 310 9.19 -9.93 9.88
C TYR A 310 8.64 -11.00 8.93
N ARG A 311 9.47 -11.91 8.44
CA ARG A 311 9.02 -13.02 7.58
C ARG A 311 8.19 -14.02 8.38
N GLY A 312 7.14 -14.55 7.75
CA GLY A 312 6.19 -15.47 8.37
C GLY A 312 5.19 -14.81 9.32
N ARG A 313 5.26 -13.49 9.54
CA ARG A 313 4.25 -12.74 10.31
C ARG A 313 3.12 -12.27 9.39
N HIS A 314 1.98 -12.97 9.44
CA HIS A 314 0.76 -12.52 8.76
C HIS A 314 0.23 -11.22 9.37
N ASN A 315 -0.41 -10.39 8.56
CA ASN A 315 -1.01 -9.11 8.94
C ASN A 315 -0.05 -8.23 9.75
N GLN A 316 1.24 -8.23 9.36
CA GLN A 316 2.22 -7.30 9.90
C GLN A 316 1.94 -5.92 9.31
N VAL A 317 1.61 -4.98 10.21
CA VAL A 317 1.48 -3.56 9.93
C VAL A 317 2.60 -2.84 10.63
N PHE A 318 3.27 -1.96 9.90
CA PHE A 318 4.21 -1.00 10.46
C PHE A 318 3.45 0.31 10.67
N ASP A 319 3.55 0.84 11.88
CA ASP A 319 2.89 2.06 12.31
C ASP A 319 3.99 3.05 12.72
N TRP A 320 4.28 4.02 11.86
CA TRP A 320 5.31 5.01 12.12
C TRP A 320 4.70 6.20 12.84
N VAL A 321 5.12 6.37 14.09
CA VAL A 321 4.61 7.37 15.00
C VAL A 321 5.59 8.51 15.12
N LEU A 322 5.06 9.73 15.03
CA LEU A 322 5.78 10.97 15.31
C LEU A 322 5.66 11.24 16.82
N ASN A 323 6.76 11.18 17.57
CA ASN A 323 6.70 11.10 19.02
C ASN A 323 6.73 12.47 19.71
N THR A 324 7.40 13.46 19.12
CA THR A 324 7.74 14.71 19.84
C THR A 324 7.58 15.99 19.02
N VAL A 325 7.30 15.87 17.72
CA VAL A 325 7.29 17.00 16.79
C VAL A 325 5.99 16.99 15.96
N SER A 326 5.61 18.13 15.38
CA SER A 326 4.52 18.19 14.39
C SER A 326 5.03 17.78 13.01
N TRP A 327 4.12 17.48 12.08
CA TRP A 327 4.52 17.19 10.69
C TRP A 327 5.27 18.37 10.05
N ARG A 328 4.88 19.60 10.39
CA ARG A 328 5.59 20.81 9.93
C ARG A 328 7.03 20.88 10.45
N ALA A 329 7.32 20.40 11.64
CA ALA A 329 8.69 20.41 12.18
C ALA A 329 9.63 19.42 11.46
N LEU A 330 9.11 18.41 10.74
CA LEU A 330 9.94 17.59 9.84
C LEU A 330 10.52 18.42 8.67
N LEU A 331 9.84 19.49 8.24
CA LEU A 331 10.32 20.40 7.19
C LEU A 331 11.52 21.23 7.66
N ASP A 332 11.53 21.65 8.93
CA ASP A 332 12.65 22.42 9.49
C ASP A 332 13.94 21.58 9.52
N GLY A 333 13.80 20.27 9.74
CA GLY A 333 14.88 19.29 9.62
C GLY A 333 15.46 19.16 8.21
N GLN A 334 14.66 19.42 7.17
CA GLN A 334 15.12 19.45 5.77
C GLN A 334 15.91 20.73 5.44
N GLY A 335 15.51 21.88 6.01
CA GLY A 335 16.14 23.17 5.73
C GLY A 335 17.48 23.41 6.42
N ALA A 336 17.68 22.87 7.63
CA ALA A 336 18.83 23.19 8.46
C ALA A 336 20.17 22.53 8.04
N ARG A 337 20.18 21.64 7.03
CA ARG A 337 21.39 20.88 6.62
C ARG A 337 21.90 21.18 5.22
N HIS A 338 21.23 22.07 4.47
CA HIS A 338 21.67 22.54 3.15
C HIS A 338 22.13 24.02 3.15
N GLY A 339 22.31 24.62 4.32
CA GLY A 339 22.78 26.00 4.51
C GLY A 339 24.23 26.09 4.95
#